data_AF-A0A2E3MTZ0-F1
#
_entry.id   AF-A0A2E3MTZ0-F1
#
_cell.length_a   1.000
_cell.length_b   1.000
_cell.length_c   1.000
_cell.angle_alpha   90.00
_cell.angle_beta   90.00
_cell.angle_gamma   90.00
#
_symmetry.space_group_name_H-M   'P 1'
#
loop_
_entity.id
_entity.type
_entity.pdbx_description
1 polymer ?
#
loop_
_entity_poly.entity_id
_entity_poly.type
_entity_poly.pdbx_seq_one_letter_code
_entity_poly.pdbx_strand_id
1 'polypeptide(L)'
;MTTLFHGTYAETAPTIKIGKNALGAQDNVFDGLFANSTYSVCESHGSSVFAYEVDSIATNDDLDCDEAVVIIASELMIDADVAAEIASAVAFEESLEDYADNLNPRSEFDCDDLGWEMQRLRGVIARKLGFDAVECEDEHGTSYLIVNKDIKGGECE
;
A
#
# COMPACT_ATOMS: atom_id res chain seq x y z
N MET A 1 -14.44 -7.03 -10.10
CA MET A 1 -15.11 -5.92 -9.41
C MET A 1 -15.46 -6.30 -7.98
N THR A 2 -14.70 -5.71 -7.07
CA THR A 2 -14.83 -5.79 -5.62
C THR A 2 -14.94 -4.35 -5.10
N THR A 3 -15.94 -4.09 -4.26
CA THR A 3 -16.09 -2.79 -3.61
C THR A 3 -15.25 -2.75 -2.33
N LEU A 4 -14.41 -1.73 -2.20
CA LEU A 4 -13.61 -1.44 -1.03
C LEU A 4 -13.99 -0.07 -0.47
N PHE A 5 -13.97 0.08 0.86
CA PHE A 5 -14.40 1.29 1.55
C PHE A 5 -13.22 1.98 2.21
N HIS A 6 -13.18 3.31 2.16
CA HIS A 6 -12.19 4.11 2.88
C HIS A 6 -12.89 5.12 3.79
N GLY A 7 -12.59 5.05 5.08
CA GLY A 7 -13.03 6.02 6.08
C GLY A 7 -12.07 7.20 6.16
N THR A 8 -12.60 8.42 6.14
CA THR A 8 -11.80 9.65 6.18
C THR A 8 -12.54 10.82 6.82
N TYR A 9 -11.80 11.83 7.26
CA TYR A 9 -12.34 13.13 7.67
C TYR A 9 -12.50 14.11 6.51
N ALA A 10 -12.08 13.73 5.29
CA ALA A 10 -12.28 14.54 4.10
C ALA A 10 -13.75 14.59 3.69
N GLU A 11 -14.21 15.75 3.22
CA GLU A 11 -15.58 15.95 2.73
C GLU A 11 -15.80 15.38 1.32
N THR A 12 -14.72 15.05 0.61
CA THR A 12 -14.74 14.48 -0.75
C THR A 12 -13.86 13.25 -0.84
N ALA A 13 -14.22 12.31 -1.70
CA ALA A 13 -13.46 11.09 -1.93
C ALA A 13 -11.96 11.39 -2.16
N PRO A 14 -11.06 10.87 -1.29
CA PRO A 14 -9.63 10.99 -1.49
C PRO A 14 -9.18 10.45 -2.85
N THR A 15 -8.13 11.05 -3.39
CA THR A 15 -7.52 10.56 -4.63
C THR A 15 -6.25 9.82 -4.29
N ILE A 16 -6.04 8.68 -4.96
CA ILE A 16 -4.80 7.92 -4.85
C ILE A 16 -3.65 8.77 -5.42
N LYS A 17 -2.67 9.06 -4.57
CA LYS A 17 -1.48 9.84 -4.90
C LYS A 17 -0.28 8.90 -5.01
N ILE A 18 0.61 9.21 -5.95
CA ILE A 18 1.77 8.37 -6.27
C ILE A 18 3.03 9.23 -6.26
N GLY A 19 4.05 8.75 -5.56
CA GLY A 19 5.41 9.27 -5.56
C GLY A 19 5.66 10.38 -4.55
N LYS A 20 6.94 10.58 -4.25
CA LYS A 20 7.46 11.51 -3.25
C LYS A 20 6.98 12.97 -3.42
N ASN A 21 6.69 13.41 -4.65
CA ASN A 21 6.22 14.77 -4.93
C ASN A 21 4.77 15.03 -4.50
N ALA A 22 4.06 13.99 -4.02
CA ALA A 22 2.75 14.11 -3.40
C ALA A 22 2.79 14.15 -1.86
N LEU A 23 3.99 14.15 -1.26
CA LEU A 23 4.18 14.38 0.17
C LEU A 23 3.92 15.85 0.52
N GLY A 24 2.66 16.18 0.79
CA GLY A 24 2.30 17.26 1.71
C GLY A 24 2.40 16.77 3.16
N ALA A 25 1.68 17.42 4.08
CA ALA A 25 1.55 16.93 5.46
C ALA A 25 0.94 15.52 5.49
N GLN A 26 1.74 14.49 5.82
CA GLN A 26 1.37 13.09 6.15
C GLN A 26 0.46 12.28 5.18
N ASP A 27 -0.10 12.89 4.14
CA ASP A 27 -1.18 12.33 3.32
C ASP A 27 -0.74 11.31 2.24
N ASN A 28 0.55 10.97 2.11
CA ASN A 28 1.02 10.07 1.04
C ASN A 28 2.22 9.18 1.45
N VAL A 29 2.19 8.62 2.66
CA VAL A 29 3.24 7.70 3.13
C VAL A 29 3.28 6.43 2.26
N PHE A 30 2.11 5.89 1.90
CA PHE A 30 1.97 4.55 1.30
C PHE A 30 1.94 4.50 -0.23
N ASP A 31 1.90 5.65 -0.93
CA ASP A 31 1.59 5.69 -2.39
C ASP A 31 0.28 4.97 -2.74
N GLY A 32 -0.70 5.04 -1.85
CA GLY A 32 -1.95 4.33 -1.96
C GLY A 32 -2.97 4.83 -0.96
N LEU A 33 -4.16 4.24 -1.03
CA LEU A 33 -5.26 4.49 -0.12
C LEU A 33 -5.66 3.20 0.57
N PHE A 34 -5.52 3.14 1.89
CA PHE A 34 -5.99 1.99 2.66
C PHE A 34 -7.51 1.91 2.67
N ALA A 35 -8.03 0.72 2.45
CA ALA A 35 -9.45 0.45 2.38
C ALA A 35 -9.77 -0.91 3.01
N ASN A 36 -11.04 -1.15 3.31
CA ASN A 36 -11.52 -2.43 3.83
C ASN A 36 -12.75 -2.88 3.05
N SER A 37 -12.97 -4.19 2.93
CA SER A 37 -14.19 -4.75 2.33
C SER A 37 -15.42 -4.61 3.22
N THR A 38 -15.23 -4.28 4.51
CA THR A 38 -16.29 -4.10 5.50
C THR A 38 -16.51 -2.63 5.83
N TYR A 39 -17.67 -2.11 5.41
CA TYR A 39 -18.06 -0.71 5.62
C TYR A 39 -17.96 -0.26 7.09
N SER A 40 -18.44 -1.07 8.04
CA SER A 40 -18.47 -0.70 9.46
C SER A 40 -17.09 -0.60 10.11
N VAL A 41 -16.06 -1.25 9.54
CA VAL A 41 -14.67 -1.06 9.98
C VAL A 41 -14.24 0.36 9.63
N CYS A 42 -14.56 0.81 8.42
CA CYS A 42 -14.17 2.13 7.89
C CYS A 42 -14.86 3.30 8.60
N GLU A 43 -16.09 3.13 9.08
CA GLU A 43 -16.81 4.17 9.85
C GLU A 43 -16.04 4.62 11.10
N SER A 44 -15.14 3.79 11.63
CA SER A 44 -14.33 4.15 12.81
C SER A 44 -13.15 5.08 12.49
N HIS A 45 -12.77 5.21 11.21
CA HIS A 45 -11.58 5.96 10.76
C HIS A 45 -11.90 7.36 10.22
N GLY A 46 -13.16 7.81 10.28
CA GLY A 46 -13.52 9.13 9.77
C GLY A 46 -15.00 9.47 9.89
N SER A 47 -15.35 10.70 9.51
CA SER A 47 -16.74 11.17 9.46
C SER A 47 -17.46 10.82 8.15
N SER A 48 -16.72 10.34 7.16
CA SER A 48 -17.22 10.01 5.82
C SER A 48 -16.60 8.70 5.33
N VAL A 49 -17.39 7.90 4.61
CA VAL A 49 -16.94 6.65 4.00
C VAL A 49 -17.20 6.71 2.50
N PHE A 50 -16.19 6.40 1.71
CA PHE A 50 -16.25 6.39 0.26
C PHE A 50 -15.98 4.97 -0.28
N ALA A 51 -16.69 4.59 -1.34
CA ALA A 51 -16.58 3.30 -2.00
C ALA A 51 -15.68 3.40 -3.24
N TYR A 52 -14.82 2.41 -3.45
CA TYR A 52 -13.87 2.29 -4.55
C TYR A 52 -14.04 0.93 -5.19
N GLU A 53 -14.25 0.91 -6.50
CA GLU A 53 -14.37 -0.34 -7.26
C GLU A 53 -13.01 -0.75 -7.81
N VAL A 54 -12.58 -1.97 -7.47
CA VAL A 54 -11.32 -2.55 -7.93
C VAL A 54 -11.57 -3.86 -8.68
N ASP A 55 -10.79 -4.17 -9.70
CA ASP A 55 -10.96 -5.41 -10.48
C ASP A 55 -9.91 -6.47 -10.14
N SER A 56 -8.73 -6.03 -9.72
CA SER A 56 -7.59 -6.91 -9.46
C SER A 56 -6.93 -6.59 -8.12
N ILE A 57 -6.87 -7.60 -7.24
CA ILE A 57 -6.25 -7.49 -5.92
C ILE A 57 -5.10 -8.50 -5.89
N ALA A 58 -3.88 -8.00 -5.65
CA ALA A 58 -2.71 -8.86 -5.47
C ALA A 58 -2.70 -9.53 -4.09
N THR A 59 -2.28 -10.79 -4.08
CA THR A 59 -2.02 -11.62 -2.88
C THR A 59 -0.51 -11.81 -2.68
N ASN A 60 -0.09 -12.45 -1.58
CA ASN A 60 1.32 -12.79 -1.34
C ASN A 60 1.95 -13.53 -2.53
N ASP A 61 1.23 -14.53 -3.07
CA ASP A 61 1.71 -15.38 -4.16
C ASP A 61 1.90 -14.58 -5.47
N ASP A 62 1.11 -13.52 -5.69
CA ASP A 62 1.26 -12.64 -6.85
C ASP A 62 2.51 -11.76 -6.74
N LEU A 63 2.92 -11.43 -5.52
CA LEU A 63 4.09 -10.59 -5.24
C LEU A 63 5.40 -11.39 -5.18
N ASP A 64 5.34 -12.68 -4.87
CA ASP A 64 6.50 -13.58 -4.83
C ASP A 64 6.95 -13.98 -6.26
N CYS A 65 7.54 -13.03 -6.98
CA CYS A 65 7.99 -13.23 -8.37
C CYS A 65 9.30 -12.49 -8.70
N ASP A 66 10.00 -12.96 -9.75
CA ASP A 66 11.26 -12.36 -10.21
C ASP A 66 11.14 -10.86 -10.55
N GLU A 67 9.98 -10.44 -11.07
CA GLU A 67 9.75 -9.04 -11.42
C GLU A 67 9.70 -8.15 -10.17
N ALA A 68 9.23 -8.67 -9.02
CA ALA A 68 9.25 -7.94 -7.75
C ALA A 68 10.68 -7.60 -7.32
N VAL A 69 11.64 -8.50 -7.56
CA VAL A 69 13.07 -8.26 -7.29
C VAL A 69 13.58 -7.09 -8.13
N VAL A 70 13.26 -7.06 -9.42
CA VAL A 70 13.65 -5.96 -10.33
C VAL A 70 13.02 -4.64 -9.89
N ILE A 71 11.75 -4.68 -9.48
CA ILE A 71 11.01 -3.53 -8.97
C ILE A 71 11.68 -2.98 -7.72
N ILE A 72 11.99 -3.82 -6.74
CA ILE A 72 12.61 -3.43 -5.45
C ILE A 72 14.03 -2.91 -5.68
N ALA A 73 14.85 -3.60 -6.46
CA ALA A 73 16.20 -3.15 -6.81
C ALA A 73 16.17 -1.74 -7.43
N SER A 74 15.21 -1.48 -8.33
CA SER A 74 15.04 -0.17 -8.96
C SER A 74 14.47 0.89 -8.00
N GLU A 75 13.54 0.52 -7.12
CA GLU A 75 12.87 1.47 -6.21
C GLU A 75 13.83 1.93 -5.11
N LEU A 76 14.65 1.01 -4.57
CA LEU A 76 15.60 1.28 -3.49
C LEU A 76 17.01 1.62 -3.98
N MET A 77 17.29 1.45 -5.28
CA MET A 77 18.61 1.64 -5.88
C MET A 77 19.69 0.76 -5.24
N ILE A 78 19.38 -0.52 -5.06
CA ILE A 78 20.24 -1.53 -4.43
C ILE A 78 20.57 -2.67 -5.40
N ASP A 79 21.49 -3.54 -5.00
CA ASP A 79 21.85 -4.74 -5.75
C ASP A 79 20.72 -5.80 -5.75
N ALA A 80 20.71 -6.65 -6.78
CA ALA A 80 19.69 -7.66 -6.98
C ALA A 80 19.66 -8.73 -5.87
N ASP A 81 20.81 -9.09 -5.28
CA ASP A 81 20.86 -10.11 -4.23
C ASP A 81 20.14 -9.62 -2.96
N VAL A 82 20.41 -8.38 -2.55
CA VAL A 82 19.72 -7.75 -1.40
C VAL A 82 18.25 -7.48 -1.73
N ALA A 83 17.97 -7.04 -2.97
CA ALA A 83 16.59 -6.82 -3.42
C ALA A 83 15.74 -8.10 -3.40
N ALA A 84 16.33 -9.26 -3.66
CA ALA A 84 15.61 -10.53 -3.66
C ALA A 84 15.12 -10.87 -2.24
N GLU A 85 15.96 -10.67 -1.24
CA GLU A 85 15.59 -10.90 0.16
C GLU A 85 14.50 -9.91 0.61
N ILE A 86 14.65 -8.62 0.30
CA ILE A 86 13.64 -7.60 0.62
C ILE A 86 12.32 -7.88 -0.11
N ALA A 87 12.35 -8.25 -1.39
CA ALA A 87 11.15 -8.56 -2.16
C ALA A 87 10.37 -9.73 -1.54
N SER A 88 11.08 -10.78 -1.12
CA SER A 88 10.47 -11.91 -0.42
C SER A 88 9.86 -11.49 0.91
N ALA A 89 10.59 -10.74 1.75
CA ALA A 89 10.06 -10.23 3.01
C ALA A 89 8.82 -9.35 2.81
N VAL A 90 8.82 -8.48 1.80
CA VAL A 90 7.67 -7.64 1.44
C VAL A 90 6.47 -8.46 0.96
N ALA A 91 6.69 -9.53 0.17
CA ALA A 91 5.63 -10.41 -0.33
C ALA A 91 4.95 -11.21 0.79
N PHE A 92 5.67 -11.55 1.85
CA PHE A 92 5.16 -12.31 2.99
C PHE A 92 4.94 -11.49 4.27
N GLU A 93 5.04 -10.15 4.16
CA GLU A 93 4.86 -9.21 5.27
C GLU A 93 5.78 -9.51 6.48
N GLU A 94 7.02 -9.94 6.20
CA GLU A 94 8.04 -10.18 7.20
C GLU A 94 8.76 -8.88 7.61
N SER A 95 9.37 -8.90 8.80
CA SER A 95 10.13 -7.76 9.33
C SER A 95 11.26 -7.35 8.38
N LEU A 96 11.40 -6.04 8.17
CA LEU A 96 12.49 -5.46 7.38
C LEU A 96 13.65 -4.92 8.22
N GLU A 97 13.70 -5.23 9.52
CA GLU A 97 14.73 -4.72 10.45
C GLU A 97 16.16 -5.02 9.99
N ASP A 98 16.40 -6.22 9.46
CA ASP A 98 17.72 -6.64 8.97
C ASP A 98 18.18 -5.86 7.71
N TYR A 99 17.25 -5.15 7.07
CA TYR A 99 17.47 -4.39 5.83
C TYR A 99 17.37 -2.88 6.04
N ALA A 100 17.29 -2.39 7.28
CA ALA A 100 17.04 -0.98 7.58
C ALA A 100 18.01 -0.01 6.87
N ASP A 101 19.29 -0.39 6.73
CA ASP A 101 20.32 0.41 6.04
C ASP A 101 20.08 0.55 4.53
N ASN A 102 19.27 -0.33 3.94
CA ASN A 102 18.90 -0.34 2.52
C ASN A 102 17.58 0.38 2.24
N LEU A 103 16.85 0.78 3.29
CA LEU A 103 15.54 1.39 3.18
C LEU A 103 15.62 2.91 3.32
N ASN A 104 14.60 3.59 2.78
CA ASN A 104 14.45 5.03 2.93
C ASN A 104 12.97 5.34 3.22
N PRO A 105 12.48 4.99 4.42
CA PRO A 105 11.09 5.19 4.81
C PRO A 105 10.67 6.63 4.61
N ARG A 106 9.40 6.81 4.23
CA ARG A 106 8.85 8.15 3.96
C ARG A 106 8.24 8.80 5.19
N SER A 107 7.85 8.01 6.18
CA SER A 107 7.52 8.52 7.50
C SER A 107 8.82 8.91 8.20
N GLU A 108 8.89 10.14 8.70
CA GLU A 108 10.07 10.66 9.39
C GLU A 108 10.07 10.27 10.89
N PHE A 109 9.35 9.20 11.29
CA PHE A 109 8.87 9.02 12.67
C PHE A 109 8.92 7.56 13.18
N ASP A 110 10.07 7.17 13.70
CA ASP A 110 10.29 6.07 14.66
C ASP A 110 10.17 4.62 14.12
N CYS A 111 10.41 3.60 14.95
CA CYS A 111 10.50 2.18 14.55
C CYS A 111 9.31 1.60 13.77
N ASP A 112 8.11 2.20 13.88
CA ASP A 112 6.93 1.83 13.08
C ASP A 112 7.09 2.17 11.58
N ASP A 113 8.09 2.99 11.23
CA ASP A 113 8.45 3.40 9.88
C ASP A 113 8.74 2.22 8.94
N LEU A 114 9.31 1.12 9.46
CA LEU A 114 9.68 -0.03 8.63
C LEU A 114 8.46 -0.86 8.21
N GLY A 115 7.44 -0.98 9.07
CA GLY A 115 6.18 -1.64 8.72
C GLY A 115 5.40 -0.83 7.69
N TRP A 116 5.39 0.49 7.83
CA TRP A 116 4.76 1.36 6.83
C TRP A 116 5.51 1.38 5.51
N GLU A 117 6.84 1.36 5.55
CA GLU A 117 7.66 1.23 4.34
C GLU A 117 7.46 -0.13 3.66
N MET A 118 7.32 -1.22 4.42
CA MET A 118 6.94 -2.53 3.89
C MET A 118 5.61 -2.45 3.15
N GLN A 119 4.57 -1.90 3.76
CA GLN A 119 3.25 -1.73 3.12
C GLN A 119 3.33 -0.85 1.86
N ARG A 120 4.14 0.21 1.90
CA ARG A 120 4.40 1.05 0.71
C ARG A 120 5.07 0.25 -0.41
N LEU A 121 6.14 -0.48 -0.11
CA LEU A 121 6.88 -1.28 -1.09
C LEU A 121 6.00 -2.37 -1.70
N ARG A 122 5.15 -2.98 -0.86
CA ARG A 122 4.12 -3.93 -1.28
C ARG A 122 3.17 -3.32 -2.31
N GLY A 123 2.67 -2.12 -2.03
CA GLY A 123 1.88 -1.34 -2.98
C GLY A 123 2.63 -0.95 -4.26
N VAL A 124 3.94 -0.65 -4.15
CA VAL A 124 4.79 -0.36 -5.32
C VAL A 124 4.90 -1.57 -6.25
N ILE A 125 5.12 -2.76 -5.70
CA ILE A 125 5.18 -4.00 -6.48
C ILE A 125 3.84 -4.24 -7.18
N ALA A 126 2.74 -4.31 -6.42
CA ALA A 126 1.41 -4.58 -6.96
C ALA A 126 1.03 -3.63 -8.10
N ARG A 127 1.24 -2.33 -7.92
CA ARG A 127 0.99 -1.31 -8.93
C ARG A 127 1.82 -1.52 -10.20
N LYS A 128 3.11 -1.83 -10.06
CA LYS A 128 4.00 -2.04 -11.21
C LYS A 128 3.70 -3.35 -11.95
N LEU A 129 3.17 -4.35 -11.25
CA LEU A 129 2.62 -5.57 -11.84
C LEU A 129 1.24 -5.36 -12.49
N GLY A 130 0.61 -4.21 -12.29
CA GLY A 130 -0.65 -3.82 -12.94
C GLY A 130 -1.91 -4.14 -12.15
N PHE A 131 -1.79 -4.42 -10.85
CA PHE A 131 -2.93 -4.60 -9.96
C PHE A 131 -3.54 -3.27 -9.50
N ASP A 132 -4.81 -3.32 -9.15
CA ASP A 132 -5.56 -2.17 -8.62
C ASP A 132 -5.30 -1.94 -7.14
N ALA A 133 -5.17 -3.04 -6.39
CA ALA A 133 -4.94 -3.05 -4.96
C ALA A 133 -4.09 -4.27 -4.54
N VAL A 134 -3.70 -4.29 -3.27
CA VAL A 134 -2.96 -5.40 -2.66
C VAL A 134 -3.48 -5.67 -1.25
N GLU A 135 -3.54 -6.94 -0.87
CA GLU A 135 -3.90 -7.36 0.50
C GLU A 135 -2.78 -7.00 1.48
N CYS A 136 -3.16 -6.49 2.65
CA CYS A 136 -2.30 -6.24 3.79
C CYS A 136 -2.95 -6.82 5.04
N GLU A 137 -2.17 -7.46 5.91
CA GLU A 137 -2.68 -7.89 7.21
C GLU A 137 -2.66 -6.73 8.22
N ASP A 138 -3.78 -6.54 8.92
CA ASP A 138 -3.92 -5.54 9.99
C ASP A 138 -4.71 -6.10 11.19
N GLU A 139 -4.92 -5.27 12.23
CA GLU A 139 -5.63 -5.65 13.46
C GLU A 139 -7.11 -6.00 13.24
N HIS A 140 -7.66 -5.69 12.06
CA HIS A 140 -9.03 -5.96 11.66
C HIS A 140 -9.14 -7.13 10.66
N GLY A 141 -8.04 -7.81 10.35
CA GLY A 141 -7.95 -8.91 9.40
C GLY A 141 -7.25 -8.46 8.13
N THR A 142 -7.91 -8.62 6.99
CA THR A 142 -7.36 -8.18 5.70
C THR A 142 -7.83 -6.76 5.40
N SER A 143 -6.87 -5.84 5.34
CA SER A 143 -7.04 -4.53 4.71
C SER A 143 -6.48 -4.57 3.29
N TYR A 144 -6.79 -3.54 2.51
CA TYR A 144 -6.41 -3.44 1.12
C TYR A 144 -5.77 -2.09 0.86
N LEU A 145 -4.59 -2.07 0.28
CA LEU A 145 -3.96 -0.83 -0.20
C LEU A 145 -4.29 -0.64 -1.68
N ILE A 146 -5.14 0.34 -1.99
CA ILE A 146 -5.49 0.71 -3.38
C ILE A 146 -4.37 1.55 -3.98
N VAL A 147 -3.80 1.09 -5.09
CA VAL A 147 -2.57 1.65 -5.69
C VAL A 147 -2.74 2.11 -7.14
N ASN A 148 -3.83 1.72 -7.81
CA ASN A 148 -4.13 2.25 -9.12
C ASN A 148 -4.76 3.65 -9.02
N LYS A 149 -4.00 4.65 -9.47
CA LYS A 149 -4.38 6.08 -9.45
C LYS A 149 -5.62 6.42 -10.28
N ASP A 150 -6.01 5.55 -11.20
CA ASP A 150 -7.13 5.79 -12.09
C ASP A 150 -8.48 5.42 -11.45
N ILE A 151 -8.46 4.64 -10.36
CA ILE A 151 -9.65 4.39 -9.53
C ILE A 151 -10.10 5.69 -8.85
N LYS A 152 -11.41 5.90 -8.83
CA LYS A 152 -12.06 7.05 -8.19
C LYS A 152 -13.09 6.56 -7.18
N GLY A 153 -13.10 7.21 -6.02
CA GLY A 153 -14.11 6.94 -5.00
C GLY A 153 -15.44 7.61 -5.32
N GLY A 154 -16.52 6.95 -4.95
CA GLY A 154 -17.88 7.50 -4.92
C GLY A 154 -18.44 7.56 -3.51
N GLU A 155 -19.49 8.35 -3.31
CA GLU A 155 -20.28 8.30 -2.07
C GLU A 155 -20.97 6.93 -1.94
N CYS A 156 -21.11 6.44 -0.71
CA CYS A 156 -21.89 5.24 -0.44
C CYS A 156 -23.38 5.62 -0.44
N GLU A 157 -24.17 5.04 -1.35
CA GLU A 157 -25.64 5.18 -1.37
C GLU A 157 -26.34 4.35 -0.28
#